data_AF-B1Z7F2-F1
#
_entry.id   AF-B1Z7F2-F1
#
_cell.length_a   1.000
_cell.length_b   1.000
_cell.length_c   1.000
_cell.angle_alpha   90.00
_cell.angle_beta   90.00
_cell.angle_gamma   90.00
#
_symmetry.space_group_name_H-M   'P 1'
#
loop_
_entity.id
_entity.type
_entity.pdbx_description
1 polymer ?
#
loop_
_entity_poly.entity_id
_entity_poly.type
_entity_poly.pdbx_seq_one_letter_code
_entity_poly.pdbx_strand_id
1 'polypeptide(L)'
;MIFGPIGARAPFLRTGRAAALAAGLAALSAVPAAAAAPAHDPSGTWLTQDGKARIRVEKCGPQEKNLCGYAVWLKTPLNDEGKPRVDFRNPDPKKRARASLGHQLILGLKLNEDAHYEGKIYNAEDGKFYDVTIWSDEPEELTVKGCLIAFLCQSQTWKKVGDTLPGQLTGPTNGPNGPRADAEWAPKPAAGTAAAGPAATGSAGPAAAKPAPKPAAPKAPAAPAPAQ
;
A
#
# COMPACT_ATOMS: atom_id res chain seq x y z
N MET A 1 73.00 20.62 -55.10
CA MET A 1 73.40 19.55 -54.16
C MET A 1 74.52 20.09 -53.28
N ILE A 2 74.55 19.67 -52.01
CA ILE A 2 75.70 19.63 -51.07
C ILE A 2 75.66 20.60 -49.86
N PHE A 3 75.23 20.00 -48.73
CA PHE A 3 75.76 20.03 -47.35
C PHE A 3 75.80 21.34 -46.51
N GLY A 4 75.20 21.26 -45.31
CA GLY A 4 75.52 22.09 -44.11
C GLY A 4 76.89 21.72 -43.48
N PRO A 5 77.34 22.34 -42.36
CA PRO A 5 76.80 22.11 -41.00
C PRO A 5 76.78 23.38 -40.08
N ILE A 6 75.87 23.50 -39.10
CA ILE A 6 75.98 23.14 -37.65
C ILE A 6 77.28 23.57 -36.96
N GLY A 7 77.18 24.54 -36.03
CA GLY A 7 78.22 24.93 -35.08
C GLY A 7 77.61 25.47 -33.78
N ALA A 8 78.02 24.87 -32.66
CA ALA A 8 77.37 24.87 -31.35
C ALA A 8 77.58 26.12 -30.49
N ARG A 9 76.68 26.35 -29.52
CA ARG A 9 76.82 27.33 -28.43
C ARG A 9 77.25 26.64 -27.12
N ALA A 10 78.16 27.29 -26.42
CA ALA A 10 78.81 26.86 -25.19
C ALA A 10 77.89 26.84 -23.94
N PRO A 11 78.23 26.07 -22.89
CA PRO A 11 77.46 26.01 -21.64
C PRO A 11 77.90 27.08 -20.63
N PHE A 12 76.94 27.69 -19.93
CA PHE A 12 77.18 28.52 -18.76
C PHE A 12 76.86 27.77 -17.45
N LEU A 13 77.93 27.55 -16.69
CA LEU A 13 78.16 27.64 -15.25
C LEU A 13 77.09 27.28 -14.18
N ARG A 14 77.63 26.48 -13.24
CA ARG A 14 77.64 26.61 -11.76
C ARG A 14 76.41 26.24 -10.93
N THR A 15 76.62 25.12 -10.22
CA THR A 15 76.08 24.71 -8.92
C THR A 15 76.05 25.79 -7.83
N GLY A 16 74.99 25.81 -7.01
CA GLY A 16 75.03 26.48 -5.71
C GLY A 16 73.72 26.50 -4.90
N ARG A 17 73.69 25.66 -3.85
CA ARG A 17 72.93 25.74 -2.58
C ARG A 17 71.49 25.23 -2.53
N ALA A 18 71.36 24.13 -1.80
CA ALA A 18 70.15 23.60 -1.20
C ALA A 18 69.53 24.58 -0.21
N ALA A 19 68.20 24.71 -0.26
CA ALA A 19 67.36 25.19 0.82
C ALA A 19 66.27 24.14 1.04
N ALA A 20 66.26 23.52 2.21
CA ALA A 20 65.19 22.64 2.69
C ALA A 20 64.39 23.37 3.77
N LEU A 21 63.15 22.87 4.00
CA LEU A 21 62.19 23.18 5.08
C LEU A 21 61.22 24.35 4.75
N ALA A 22 59.89 24.23 4.85
CA ALA A 22 59.00 23.11 5.15
C ALA A 22 57.58 23.54 4.68
N ALA A 23 57.02 22.88 3.67
CA ALA A 23 55.62 23.08 3.30
C ALA A 23 54.77 22.11 4.13
N GLY A 24 54.13 22.61 5.19
CA GLY A 24 53.14 21.85 5.95
C GLY A 24 51.90 21.58 5.08
N LEU A 25 51.80 20.38 4.51
CA LEU A 25 50.54 19.86 3.98
C LEU A 25 49.62 19.56 5.18
N ALA A 26 48.68 20.46 5.47
CA ALA A 26 47.52 20.11 6.26
C ALA A 26 46.69 19.10 5.44
N ALA A 27 46.89 17.81 5.72
CA ALA A 27 46.05 16.74 5.19
C ALA A 27 44.65 16.89 5.81
N LEU A 28 43.74 17.54 5.10
CA LEU A 28 42.32 17.58 5.42
C LEU A 28 41.79 16.15 5.21
N SER A 29 41.80 15.35 6.27
CA SER A 29 41.16 14.03 6.28
C SER A 29 39.66 14.24 6.10
N ALA A 30 39.19 14.08 4.86
CA ALA A 30 37.78 14.01 4.52
C ALA A 30 37.19 12.80 5.21
N VAL A 31 36.39 13.04 6.25
CA VAL A 31 35.56 11.99 6.87
C VAL A 31 34.50 11.61 5.84
N PRO A 32 34.43 10.35 5.38
CA PRO A 32 33.35 9.93 4.52
C PRO A 32 32.03 10.08 5.29
N ALA A 33 31.10 10.87 4.77
CA ALA A 33 29.74 10.88 5.27
C ALA A 33 29.17 9.47 5.07
N ALA A 34 28.80 8.81 6.17
CA ALA A 34 28.09 7.55 6.09
C ALA A 34 26.75 7.81 5.39
N ALA A 35 26.64 7.41 4.13
CA ALA A 35 25.37 7.37 3.44
C ALA A 35 24.50 6.32 4.15
N ALA A 36 23.36 6.75 4.69
CA ALA A 36 22.35 5.81 5.18
C ALA A 36 22.01 4.84 4.04
N ALA A 37 22.03 3.54 4.34
CA ALA A 37 21.61 2.54 3.37
C ALA A 37 20.17 2.86 2.92
N PRO A 38 19.85 2.76 1.62
CA PRO A 38 18.50 3.02 1.16
C PRO A 38 17.54 2.03 1.82
N ALA A 39 16.41 2.54 2.33
CA ALA A 39 15.33 1.70 2.84
C ALA A 39 14.92 0.67 1.77
N HIS A 40 14.69 -0.57 2.19
CA HIS A 40 14.22 -1.63 1.30
C HIS A 40 12.79 -1.34 0.81
N ASP A 41 12.42 -1.86 -0.36
CA ASP A 41 11.05 -1.70 -0.87
C ASP A 41 10.05 -2.39 0.07
N PRO A 42 9.11 -1.65 0.69
CA PRO A 42 8.12 -2.22 1.62
C PRO A 42 7.06 -3.11 0.95
N SER A 43 7.08 -3.24 -0.38
CA SER A 43 6.12 -4.07 -1.10
C SER A 43 6.29 -5.57 -0.76
N GLY A 44 5.16 -6.27 -0.62
CA GLY A 44 5.14 -7.70 -0.28
C GLY A 44 3.92 -8.10 0.55
N THR A 45 3.90 -9.34 1.02
CA THR A 45 2.90 -9.80 2.00
C THR A 45 3.57 -9.96 3.36
N TRP A 46 2.92 -9.42 4.39
CA TRP A 46 3.49 -9.27 5.73
C TRP A 46 2.55 -9.84 6.77
N LEU A 47 3.06 -10.71 7.65
CA LEU A 47 2.35 -11.17 8.84
C LEU A 47 2.45 -10.10 9.93
N THR A 48 1.31 -9.65 10.46
CA THR A 48 1.27 -8.70 11.58
C THR A 48 1.98 -9.28 12.81
N GLN A 49 2.53 -8.43 13.67
CA GLN A 49 3.29 -8.87 14.86
C GLN A 49 2.47 -9.78 15.79
N ASP A 50 1.15 -9.56 15.88
CA ASP A 50 0.24 -10.38 16.67
C ASP A 50 -0.21 -11.68 15.96
N GLY A 51 0.21 -11.89 14.71
CA GLY A 51 -0.07 -13.07 13.90
C GLY A 51 -1.52 -13.21 13.46
N LYS A 52 -2.33 -12.15 13.54
CA LYS A 52 -3.77 -12.21 13.24
C LYS A 52 -4.13 -11.91 11.79
N ALA A 53 -3.27 -11.23 11.05
CA ALA A 53 -3.54 -10.88 9.67
C ALA A 53 -2.29 -10.99 8.80
N ARG A 54 -2.50 -11.26 7.50
CA ARG A 54 -1.49 -11.01 6.48
C ARG A 54 -1.92 -9.80 5.66
N ILE A 55 -1.03 -8.83 5.56
CA ILE A 55 -1.25 -7.57 4.86
C ILE A 55 -0.42 -7.58 3.59
N ARG A 56 -1.08 -7.49 2.42
CA ARG A 56 -0.37 -7.23 1.16
C ARG A 56 -0.16 -5.73 1.05
N VAL A 57 1.08 -5.33 0.91
CA VAL A 57 1.53 -3.94 0.71
C VAL A 57 2.03 -3.80 -0.72
N GLU A 58 1.55 -2.77 -1.41
CA GLU A 58 1.85 -2.53 -2.82
C GLU A 58 1.82 -1.04 -3.14
N LYS A 59 2.49 -0.65 -4.23
CA LYS A 59 2.43 0.72 -4.73
C LYS A 59 1.06 1.02 -5.33
N CYS A 60 0.60 2.25 -5.15
CA CYS A 60 -0.72 2.67 -5.60
C CYS A 60 -0.77 4.17 -5.96
N GLY A 61 -1.94 4.58 -6.49
CA GLY A 61 -2.19 5.96 -6.89
C GLY A 61 -1.45 6.35 -8.19
N PRO A 62 -1.49 7.64 -8.55
CA PRO A 62 -0.84 8.13 -9.75
C PRO A 62 0.66 7.84 -9.72
N GLN A 63 1.18 7.27 -10.81
CA GLN A 63 2.61 6.95 -10.97
C GLN A 63 3.16 5.96 -9.91
N GLU A 64 2.30 5.21 -9.20
CA GLU A 64 2.73 4.20 -8.22
C GLU A 64 3.64 4.76 -7.11
N LYS A 65 3.42 6.03 -6.74
CA LYS A 65 4.25 6.74 -5.74
C LYS A 65 3.81 6.52 -4.30
N ASN A 66 2.56 6.16 -4.09
CA ASN A 66 2.01 5.99 -2.75
C ASN A 66 2.04 4.52 -2.35
N LEU A 67 1.95 4.25 -1.05
CA LEU A 67 1.88 2.89 -0.50
C LEU A 67 0.47 2.58 -0.02
N CYS A 68 -0.10 1.50 -0.55
CA CYS A 68 -1.39 0.97 -0.13
C CYS A 68 -1.23 -0.43 0.45
N GLY A 69 -2.26 -0.89 1.16
CA GLY A 69 -2.18 -2.14 1.88
C GLY A 69 -3.53 -2.72 2.21
N TYR A 70 -3.61 -4.05 2.15
CA TYR A 70 -4.85 -4.82 2.12
C TYR A 70 -4.78 -6.03 3.03
N ALA A 71 -5.84 -6.29 3.79
CA ALA A 71 -5.94 -7.50 4.60
C ALA A 71 -6.24 -8.69 3.68
N VAL A 72 -5.22 -9.42 3.24
CA VAL A 72 -5.38 -10.55 2.30
C VAL A 72 -5.61 -11.88 2.99
N TRP A 73 -5.37 -11.96 4.30
CA TRP A 73 -5.74 -13.10 5.11
C TRP A 73 -6.00 -12.66 6.55
N LEU A 74 -6.95 -13.34 7.21
CA LEU A 74 -7.28 -13.12 8.61
C LEU A 74 -7.28 -14.49 9.31
N LYS A 75 -6.72 -14.55 10.51
CA LYS A 75 -6.73 -15.76 11.35
C LYS A 75 -8.14 -16.19 11.72
N THR A 76 -9.02 -15.21 11.94
CA THR A 76 -10.44 -15.40 12.23
C THR A 76 -11.26 -14.62 11.18
N PRO A 77 -11.50 -15.21 9.99
CA PRO A 77 -12.20 -14.53 8.89
C PRO A 77 -13.73 -14.57 9.04
N LEU A 78 -14.25 -15.49 9.86
CA LEU A 78 -15.68 -15.67 10.12
C LEU A 78 -16.06 -15.13 11.50
N ASN A 79 -17.32 -14.75 11.68
CA ASN A 79 -17.92 -14.45 12.98
C ASN A 79 -18.45 -15.73 13.64
N ASP A 80 -19.05 -15.60 14.81
CA ASP A 80 -19.59 -16.72 15.59
C ASP A 80 -20.76 -17.46 14.90
N GLU A 81 -21.41 -16.82 13.92
CA GLU A 81 -22.45 -17.43 13.07
C GLU A 81 -21.87 -18.16 11.84
N GLY A 82 -20.54 -18.22 11.70
CA GLY A 82 -19.87 -18.80 10.54
C GLY A 82 -19.96 -17.94 9.27
N LYS A 83 -20.38 -16.68 9.37
CA LYS A 83 -20.45 -15.73 8.24
C LYS A 83 -19.17 -14.92 8.13
N PRO A 84 -18.77 -14.45 6.93
CA PRO A 84 -17.65 -13.53 6.78
C PRO A 84 -17.79 -12.31 7.69
N ARG A 85 -16.71 -11.94 8.37
CA ARG A 85 -16.67 -10.70 9.15
C ARG A 85 -16.84 -9.50 8.22
N VAL A 86 -17.60 -8.52 8.69
CA VAL A 86 -17.79 -7.24 8.02
C VAL A 86 -17.25 -6.11 8.89
N ASP A 87 -16.97 -4.99 8.25
CA ASP A 87 -16.39 -3.78 8.84
C ASP A 87 -17.43 -2.96 9.65
N PHE A 88 -18.19 -3.61 10.53
CA PHE A 88 -19.36 -3.01 11.19
C PHE A 88 -19.05 -1.77 12.04
N ARG A 89 -17.80 -1.58 12.46
CA ARG A 89 -17.32 -0.42 13.24
C ARG A 89 -16.92 0.76 12.38
N ASN A 90 -16.95 0.64 11.05
CA ASN A 90 -16.53 1.73 10.18
C ASN A 90 -17.33 3.01 10.46
N PRO A 91 -16.68 4.18 10.64
CA PRO A 91 -17.39 5.42 10.83
C PRO A 91 -18.25 5.80 9.63
N ASP A 92 -17.88 5.40 8.41
CA ASP A 92 -18.70 5.52 7.21
C ASP A 92 -19.75 4.40 7.14
N PRO A 93 -21.06 4.70 7.24
CA PRO A 93 -22.12 3.70 7.16
C PRO A 93 -22.08 2.87 5.87
N LYS A 94 -21.62 3.45 4.75
CA LYS A 94 -21.56 2.76 3.45
C LYS A 94 -20.49 1.68 3.42
N LYS A 95 -19.48 1.77 4.30
CA LYS A 95 -18.40 0.78 4.42
C LYS A 95 -18.71 -0.29 5.46
N ARG A 96 -19.75 -0.16 6.29
CA ARG A 96 -20.04 -1.12 7.38
C ARG A 96 -20.41 -2.54 6.91
N ALA A 97 -20.91 -2.66 5.69
CA ALA A 97 -21.25 -3.95 5.08
C ALA A 97 -20.08 -4.58 4.28
N ARG A 98 -18.94 -3.88 4.17
CA ARG A 98 -17.73 -4.37 3.48
C ARG A 98 -17.16 -5.56 4.24
N ALA A 99 -16.73 -6.59 3.53
CA ALA A 99 -15.98 -7.70 4.14
C ALA A 99 -14.68 -7.20 4.78
N SER A 100 -14.38 -7.65 5.99
CA SER A 100 -13.11 -7.34 6.66
C SER A 100 -11.93 -8.00 5.93
N LEU A 101 -12.14 -9.13 5.26
CA LEU A 101 -11.15 -9.69 4.36
C LEU A 101 -11.15 -8.93 3.03
N GLY A 102 -9.96 -8.52 2.58
CA GLY A 102 -9.73 -7.88 1.28
C GLY A 102 -9.86 -6.36 1.27
N HIS A 103 -10.30 -5.72 2.36
CA HIS A 103 -10.39 -4.27 2.39
C HIS A 103 -9.04 -3.58 2.50
N GLN A 104 -8.99 -2.34 2.01
CA GLN A 104 -7.84 -1.46 2.13
C GLN A 104 -7.74 -0.88 3.54
N LEU A 105 -6.58 -1.04 4.18
CA LEU A 105 -6.25 -0.49 5.49
C LEU A 105 -5.12 0.55 5.44
N ILE A 106 -4.14 0.42 4.55
CA ILE A 106 -3.09 1.42 4.37
C ILE A 106 -3.54 2.37 3.26
N LEU A 107 -3.69 3.65 3.60
CA LEU A 107 -4.44 4.63 2.81
C LEU A 107 -3.51 5.56 2.04
N GLY A 108 -2.73 4.98 1.12
CA GLY A 108 -1.90 5.73 0.18
C GLY A 108 -0.86 6.61 0.86
N LEU A 109 -0.03 6.01 1.71
CA LEU A 109 1.06 6.70 2.39
C LEU A 109 2.03 7.31 1.38
N LYS A 110 2.57 8.48 1.70
CA LYS A 110 3.49 9.22 0.83
C LYS A 110 4.91 9.05 1.33
N LEU A 111 5.87 9.02 0.40
CA LEU A 111 7.28 9.03 0.75
C LEU A 111 7.64 10.39 1.36
N ASN A 112 8.35 10.37 2.49
CA ASN A 112 8.86 11.56 3.16
C ASN A 112 10.38 11.73 2.93
N GLU A 113 10.97 12.75 3.55
CA GLU A 113 12.38 13.11 3.36
C GLU A 113 13.35 12.04 3.88
N ASP A 114 12.92 11.22 4.85
CA ASP A 114 13.69 10.10 5.41
C ASP A 114 13.57 8.81 4.58
N ALA A 115 12.98 8.88 3.38
CA ALA A 115 12.65 7.73 2.55
C ALA A 115 11.70 6.72 3.23
N HIS A 116 10.86 7.19 4.16
CA HIS A 116 9.80 6.41 4.79
C HIS A 116 8.43 6.77 4.23
N TYR A 117 7.46 5.88 4.37
CA TYR A 117 6.08 6.11 3.94
C TYR A 117 5.22 6.57 5.10
N GLU A 118 4.63 7.77 5.01
CA GLU A 118 3.81 8.37 6.07
C GLU A 118 2.38 8.68 5.64
N GLY A 119 1.46 8.64 6.60
CA GLY A 119 0.04 8.88 6.36
C GLY A 119 -0.84 8.13 7.36
N LYS A 120 -1.95 7.55 6.90
CA LYS A 120 -2.95 6.91 7.78
C LYS A 120 -3.15 5.43 7.50
N ILE A 121 -3.35 4.67 8.58
CA ILE A 121 -3.92 3.31 8.55
C ILE A 121 -5.31 3.33 9.19
N TYR A 122 -6.24 2.58 8.60
CA TYR A 122 -7.53 2.25 9.19
C TYR A 122 -7.47 0.89 9.92
N ASN A 123 -7.96 0.82 11.15
CA ASN A 123 -8.14 -0.45 11.88
C ASN A 123 -9.62 -0.83 11.93
N ALA A 124 -9.99 -1.92 11.24
CA ALA A 124 -11.36 -2.43 11.26
C ALA A 124 -11.81 -3.02 12.61
N GLU A 125 -10.88 -3.36 13.50
CA GLU A 125 -11.20 -3.93 14.82
C GLU A 125 -11.79 -2.90 15.79
N ASP A 126 -11.40 -1.64 15.66
CA ASP A 126 -11.87 -0.53 16.52
C ASP A 126 -12.55 0.61 15.74
N GLY A 127 -12.47 0.60 14.40
CA GLY A 127 -13.07 1.60 13.51
C GLY A 127 -12.28 2.91 13.46
N LYS A 128 -11.02 2.94 13.90
CA LYS A 128 -10.21 4.16 14.03
C LYS A 128 -9.16 4.28 12.94
N PHE A 129 -8.68 5.52 12.78
CA PHE A 129 -7.57 5.86 11.91
C PHE A 129 -6.37 6.27 12.76
N TYR A 130 -5.19 5.81 12.37
CA TYR A 130 -3.93 6.08 13.06
C TYR A 130 -2.94 6.72 12.10
N ASP A 131 -2.26 7.76 12.57
CA ASP A 131 -1.10 8.29 11.87
C ASP A 131 0.06 7.31 12.02
N VAL A 132 0.67 6.96 10.89
CA VAL A 132 1.74 5.97 10.83
C VAL A 132 2.90 6.41 9.95
N THR A 133 4.05 5.82 10.23
CA THR A 133 5.24 5.82 9.37
C THR A 133 5.66 4.36 9.16
N ILE A 134 5.93 3.98 7.92
CA ILE A 134 6.31 2.62 7.50
C ILE A 134 7.63 2.65 6.76
N TRP A 135 8.53 1.74 7.13
CA TRP A 135 9.81 1.54 6.45
C TRP A 135 10.31 0.11 6.66
N SER A 136 11.34 -0.28 5.90
CA SER A 136 11.94 -1.60 5.96
C SER A 136 13.46 -1.43 6.03
N ASP A 137 14.01 -1.65 7.22
CA ASP A 137 15.46 -1.64 7.46
C ASP A 137 16.11 -2.97 7.02
N GLU A 138 15.33 -4.05 6.98
CA GLU A 138 15.76 -5.38 6.54
C GLU A 138 14.78 -5.98 5.52
N PRO A 139 15.24 -6.79 4.54
CA PRO A 139 14.38 -7.32 3.47
C PRO A 139 13.16 -8.13 3.94
N GLU A 140 13.24 -8.75 5.12
CA GLU A 140 12.21 -9.63 5.70
C GLU A 140 11.43 -8.97 6.86
N GLU A 141 11.71 -7.70 7.15
CA GLU A 141 11.05 -6.95 8.21
C GLU A 141 10.43 -5.65 7.70
N LEU A 142 9.20 -5.38 8.13
CA LEU A 142 8.51 -4.12 7.91
C LEU A 142 8.21 -3.50 9.25
N THR A 143 8.77 -2.32 9.51
CA THR A 143 8.45 -1.54 10.68
C THR A 143 7.23 -0.68 10.41
N VAL A 144 6.22 -0.81 11.28
CA VAL A 144 5.00 0.01 11.26
C VAL A 144 4.92 0.75 12.58
N LYS A 145 5.25 2.05 12.56
CA LYS A 145 5.16 2.92 13.73
C LYS A 145 3.86 3.71 13.68
N GLY A 146 3.00 3.53 14.67
CA GLY A 146 1.76 4.30 14.82
C GLY A 146 1.77 5.17 16.08
N CYS A 147 1.16 6.35 16.02
CA CYS A 147 1.04 7.25 17.17
C CYS A 147 -0.43 7.40 17.58
N LEU A 148 -0.75 7.06 18.83
CA LEU A 148 -2.12 7.21 19.37
C LEU A 148 -2.43 8.68 19.71
N ILE A 149 -1.41 9.40 20.16
CA ILE A 149 -1.35 10.83 20.50
C ILE A 149 0.07 11.32 20.18
N ALA A 150 0.30 12.62 19.99
CA ALA A 150 1.54 13.18 19.44
C ALA A 150 2.86 12.68 20.06
N PHE A 151 2.83 12.17 21.30
CA PHE A 151 3.98 11.65 22.03
C PHE A 151 3.94 10.15 22.36
N LEU A 152 2.81 9.46 22.18
CA LEU A 152 2.69 8.02 22.50
C LEU A 152 2.65 7.20 21.20
N CYS A 153 3.84 6.97 20.66
CA CYS A 153 4.04 6.12 19.51
C CYS A 153 4.43 4.70 19.93
N GLN A 154 3.93 3.72 19.19
CA GLN A 154 4.29 2.32 19.32
C GLN A 154 4.70 1.80 17.94
N SER A 155 5.74 0.97 17.92
CA SER A 155 6.19 0.31 16.69
C SER A 155 5.79 -1.15 16.72
N GLN A 156 5.44 -1.67 15.55
CA GLN A 156 5.32 -3.09 15.29
C GLN A 156 6.33 -3.53 14.24
N THR A 157 6.83 -4.75 14.38
CA THR A 157 7.66 -5.40 13.36
C THR A 157 6.84 -6.51 12.72
N TRP A 158 6.50 -6.33 11.44
CA TRP A 158 5.81 -7.33 10.64
C TRP A 158 6.81 -8.16 9.86
N LYS A 159 6.52 -9.45 9.71
CA LYS A 159 7.43 -10.41 9.07
C LYS A 159 7.01 -10.70 7.64
N LYS A 160 7.94 -10.64 6.69
CA LYS A 160 7.65 -10.98 5.30
C LYS A 160 7.26 -12.46 5.21
N VAL A 161 6.27 -12.77 4.39
CA VAL A 161 5.82 -14.14 4.11
C VAL A 161 5.74 -14.37 2.61
N GLY A 162 6.24 -15.52 2.16
CA GLY A 162 6.21 -15.95 0.76
C GLY A 162 5.26 -17.11 0.48
N ASP A 163 4.74 -17.76 1.52
CA ASP A 163 3.78 -18.84 1.41
C ASP A 163 2.34 -18.32 1.27
N THR A 164 1.43 -19.19 0.85
CA THR A 164 0.00 -18.89 0.73
C THR A 164 -0.78 -19.75 1.71
N LEU A 165 -1.55 -19.11 2.60
CA LEU A 165 -2.44 -19.82 3.51
C LEU A 165 -3.81 -20.11 2.87
N PRO A 166 -4.51 -21.17 3.32
CA PRO A 166 -5.91 -21.37 2.96
C PRO A 166 -6.76 -20.12 3.22
N GLY A 167 -7.57 -19.74 2.24
CA GLY A 167 -8.42 -18.54 2.30
C GLY A 167 -7.69 -17.21 2.11
N GLN A 168 -6.38 -17.21 1.83
CA GLN A 168 -5.65 -15.98 1.48
C GLN A 168 -6.02 -15.52 0.07
N LEU A 169 -6.28 -14.23 -0.09
CA LEU A 169 -6.50 -13.58 -1.38
C LEU A 169 -5.17 -13.50 -2.14
N THR A 170 -5.10 -14.14 -3.31
CA THR A 170 -3.90 -14.21 -4.16
C THR A 170 -4.04 -13.42 -5.46
N GLY A 171 -5.27 -13.03 -5.82
CA GLY A 171 -5.54 -12.31 -7.07
C GLY A 171 -5.03 -10.86 -7.07
N PRO A 172 -4.94 -10.24 -8.26
CA PRO A 172 -4.55 -8.85 -8.40
C PRO A 172 -5.59 -7.93 -7.73
N THR A 173 -5.15 -6.77 -7.21
CA THR A 173 -6.06 -5.79 -6.59
C THR A 173 -7.14 -5.39 -7.59
N ASN A 174 -8.40 -5.44 -7.15
CA ASN A 174 -9.61 -5.20 -7.96
C ASN A 174 -9.90 -6.26 -9.03
N GLY A 175 -9.15 -7.37 -9.07
CA GLY A 175 -9.43 -8.50 -9.94
C GLY A 175 -10.07 -9.68 -9.20
N PRO A 176 -10.31 -10.80 -9.91
CA PRO A 176 -10.84 -12.02 -9.33
C PRO A 176 -9.96 -12.53 -8.18
N ASN A 177 -10.57 -12.91 -7.05
CA ASN A 177 -9.89 -13.37 -5.84
C ASN A 177 -8.83 -12.42 -5.26
N GLY A 178 -8.91 -11.13 -5.59
CA GLY A 178 -8.03 -10.10 -5.06
C GLY A 178 -8.69 -9.21 -4.00
N PRO A 179 -7.91 -8.43 -3.25
CA PRO A 179 -8.41 -7.38 -2.39
C PRO A 179 -9.03 -6.23 -3.21
N ARG A 180 -9.78 -5.36 -2.53
CA ARG A 180 -10.46 -4.22 -3.14
C ARG A 180 -9.88 -2.90 -2.64
N ALA A 181 -9.38 -2.10 -3.58
CA ALA A 181 -9.03 -0.70 -3.35
C ALA A 181 -10.26 0.16 -3.09
N ASP A 182 -10.14 1.07 -2.13
CA ASP A 182 -11.09 2.14 -1.94
C ASP A 182 -11.07 3.06 -3.19
N ALA A 183 -12.20 3.67 -3.51
CA ALA A 183 -12.39 4.39 -4.77
C ALA A 183 -11.39 5.53 -5.01
N GLU A 184 -10.88 6.15 -3.94
CA GLU A 184 -9.85 7.19 -3.98
C GLU A 184 -8.49 6.68 -4.48
N TRP A 185 -8.18 5.40 -4.21
CA TRP A 185 -6.88 4.78 -4.52
C TRP A 185 -6.95 3.80 -5.69
N ALA A 186 -8.17 3.48 -6.14
CA ALA A 186 -8.38 2.67 -7.33
C ALA A 186 -7.80 3.40 -8.55
N PRO A 187 -7.15 2.69 -9.48
CA PRO A 187 -6.76 3.26 -10.75
C PRO A 187 -7.98 3.92 -11.41
N LYS A 188 -7.84 5.19 -11.81
CA LYS A 188 -8.87 5.81 -12.64
C LYS A 188 -8.98 4.98 -13.92
N PRO A 189 -10.18 4.54 -14.33
CA PRO A 189 -10.33 3.85 -15.60
C PRO A 189 -9.69 4.72 -16.68
N ALA A 190 -8.75 4.14 -17.44
CA ALA A 190 -8.29 4.79 -18.66
C ALA A 190 -9.54 5.09 -19.50
N ALA A 191 -9.70 6.34 -19.92
CA ALA A 191 -10.77 6.69 -20.85
C ALA A 191 -10.54 5.85 -22.13
N GLY A 192 -11.34 4.79 -22.31
CA GLY A 192 -11.19 3.85 -23.41
C GLY A 192 -10.82 2.42 -22.99
N THR A 193 -11.58 1.82 -22.08
CA THR A 193 -11.81 0.36 -22.15
C THR A 193 -13.19 0.08 -21.60
N ALA A 194 -14.20 0.33 -22.43
CA ALA A 194 -15.49 -0.31 -22.26
C ALA A 194 -15.22 -1.81 -22.35
N ALA A 195 -15.29 -2.51 -21.22
CA ALA A 195 -15.46 -3.95 -21.24
C ALA A 195 -16.75 -4.22 -22.01
N ALA A 196 -16.61 -4.78 -23.22
CA ALA A 196 -17.71 -5.32 -23.96
C ALA A 196 -18.42 -6.33 -23.05
N GLY A 197 -19.61 -5.96 -22.56
CA GLY A 197 -20.53 -6.92 -21.99
C GLY A 197 -20.81 -8.01 -23.04
N PRO A 198 -21.05 -9.26 -22.63
CA PRO A 198 -21.43 -10.29 -23.58
C PRO A 198 -22.66 -9.81 -24.34
N ALA A 199 -22.55 -9.79 -25.67
CA ALA A 199 -23.62 -9.47 -26.58
C ALA A 199 -24.81 -10.39 -26.27
N ALA A 200 -25.91 -9.80 -25.80
CA ALA A 200 -27.19 -10.46 -25.75
C ALA A 200 -27.64 -10.73 -27.19
N THR A 201 -27.48 -11.96 -27.67
CA THR A 201 -28.20 -12.45 -28.84
C THR A 201 -29.67 -12.48 -28.48
N GLY A 202 -30.42 -11.50 -29.00
CA GLY A 202 -31.86 -11.44 -28.89
C GLY A 202 -32.52 -12.65 -29.53
N SER A 203 -33.45 -13.27 -28.80
CA SER A 203 -34.54 -14.06 -29.35
C SER A 203 -35.82 -13.42 -28.86
N ALA A 204 -36.61 -12.90 -29.80
CA ALA A 204 -37.86 -12.20 -29.53
C ALA A 204 -38.90 -13.13 -28.89
N GLY A 205 -39.53 -12.66 -27.82
CA GLY A 205 -40.75 -13.21 -27.23
C GLY A 205 -41.78 -12.08 -27.04
N PRO A 206 -43.09 -12.35 -27.19
CA PRO A 206 -44.08 -11.29 -27.41
C PRO A 206 -44.42 -10.51 -26.14
N ALA A 207 -44.81 -9.25 -26.35
CA ALA A 207 -45.12 -8.26 -25.33
C ALA A 207 -46.23 -8.70 -24.35
N ALA A 208 -45.94 -8.59 -23.05
CA ALA A 208 -46.93 -8.76 -21.98
C ALA A 208 -47.50 -7.39 -21.55
N ALA A 209 -48.83 -7.34 -21.49
CA ALA A 209 -49.64 -6.18 -21.15
C ALA A 209 -49.51 -5.75 -19.67
N LYS A 210 -49.86 -4.48 -19.41
CA LYS A 210 -49.85 -3.82 -18.08
C LYS A 210 -50.71 -4.56 -17.04
N PRO A 211 -50.33 -4.57 -15.75
CA PRO A 211 -51.16 -5.16 -14.70
C PRO A 211 -52.36 -4.27 -14.35
N ALA A 212 -53.52 -4.91 -14.15
CA ALA A 212 -54.75 -4.32 -13.60
C ALA A 212 -54.69 -4.24 -12.05
N PRO A 213 -55.49 -3.36 -11.40
CA PRO A 213 -55.47 -3.16 -9.95
C PRO A 213 -56.12 -4.32 -9.16
N LYS A 214 -55.59 -4.55 -7.96
CA LYS A 214 -55.93 -5.64 -7.01
C LYS A 214 -57.33 -5.45 -6.38
N PRO A 215 -58.15 -6.51 -6.24
CA PRO A 215 -59.44 -6.45 -5.52
C PRO A 215 -59.28 -6.33 -3.99
N ALA A 216 -60.23 -5.64 -3.36
CA ALA A 216 -60.34 -5.48 -1.91
C ALA A 216 -60.76 -6.79 -1.21
N ALA A 217 -60.22 -7.02 -0.01
CA ALA A 217 -60.53 -8.18 0.83
C ALA A 217 -61.88 -8.04 1.56
N PRO A 218 -62.63 -9.13 1.80
CA PRO A 218 -63.88 -9.11 2.54
C PRO A 218 -63.67 -8.97 4.06
N LYS A 219 -64.60 -8.28 4.73
CA LYS A 219 -64.67 -8.10 6.19
C LYS A 219 -64.96 -9.43 6.90
N ALA A 220 -64.22 -9.71 7.98
CA ALA A 220 -64.48 -10.82 8.90
C ALA A 220 -65.75 -10.56 9.76
N PRO A 221 -66.51 -11.62 10.12
CA PRO A 221 -67.66 -11.49 11.01
C PRO A 221 -67.25 -11.38 12.50
N ALA A 222 -68.11 -10.72 13.27
CA ALA A 222 -67.95 -10.43 14.70
C ALA A 222 -68.05 -11.69 15.58
N ALA A 223 -67.28 -11.69 16.69
CA ALA A 223 -67.28 -12.73 17.70
C ALA A 223 -68.56 -12.70 18.58
N PRO A 224 -69.08 -13.86 19.02
CA PRO A 224 -70.16 -13.91 20.00
C PRO A 224 -69.66 -13.67 21.43
N ALA A 225 -70.55 -13.09 22.25
CA ALA A 225 -70.37 -12.68 23.65
C ALA A 225 -70.18 -13.87 24.62
N PRO A 226 -69.59 -13.65 25.82
CA PRO A 226 -69.34 -14.71 26.78
C PRO A 226 -70.61 -15.08 27.56
N ALA A 227 -70.82 -16.37 27.81
CA ALA A 227 -71.82 -16.88 28.75
C ALA A 227 -71.12 -17.51 29.96
N GLN A 228 -71.76 -17.28 31.11
CA GLN A 228 -71.41 -17.74 32.46
C GLN A 228 -71.56 -19.24 32.63
#